data_AF-A0A8X7STB8-F1
#
_entry.id   AF-A0A8X7STB8-F1
#
_cell.length_a   1.000
_cell.length_b   1.000
_cell.length_c   1.000
_cell.angle_alpha   90.00
_cell.angle_beta   90.00
_cell.angle_gamma   90.00
#
_symmetry.space_group_name_H-M   'P 1'
#
loop_
_entity.id
_entity.type
_entity.pdbx_description
1 polymer ?
#
loop_
_entity_poly.entity_id
_entity_poly.type
_entity_poly.pdbx_seq_one_letter_code
_entity_poly.pdbx_strand_id
1 'polypeptide(L)'
;MSDNIPTPPALAAALRVLERFPFEDRAEIEQAIRDQYEEDQEEADEQAARDAEEEAERLQEEQIAADIEAQRQAAALREEEAHLAAAKTLVDFIKAQEGATEPKDKIKKVVQDDDLGNSLDLLVATPSQKIRDKIKACDYIDLWHLTAEGMAAATRSKLSGNTSFELGQDGSFKIKDSVVDFKGDQDLPMAVWITALGHYVRIMQEEGVADNIVRSMIRLNHTLINHPDFDRHGVAIRCWHQNQRRQWVLSGTFNPEGKRFNLGKLNPLHFDEICLRLMEERAERRLAAIWSGPGSSGGSGSSGGNGGSGGSGGYGGLGGSSGSPWGGSGTKRSAPSDPSSSAPRTKAARTLFRCFVCFSTESGHPYRTCDAKARVDGKEQHAIRGSGGRIVFADSLKPICIDYQLKGCSTTCRSGAVHRCANCGVGGHGASSCSV
;
A
#
# COMPACT_ATOMS: atom_id res chain seq x y z
N MET A 1 -0.69 -70.27 20.97
CA MET A 1 0.27 -69.24 21.40
C MET A 1 -0.06 -68.02 20.58
N SER A 2 -0.96 -67.18 21.09
CA SER A 2 -1.38 -65.97 20.40
C SER A 2 -0.53 -64.84 20.96
N ASP A 3 0.32 -64.27 20.13
CA ASP A 3 1.19 -63.16 20.48
C ASP A 3 0.34 -62.01 21.05
N ASN A 4 0.69 -61.61 22.26
CA ASN A 4 0.03 -60.54 22.99
C ASN A 4 0.50 -59.22 22.38
N ILE A 5 -0.05 -58.86 21.21
CA ILE A 5 0.22 -57.58 20.55
C ILE A 5 -0.26 -56.49 21.51
N PRO A 6 0.62 -55.58 21.96
CA PRO A 6 0.23 -54.50 22.85
C PRO A 6 -0.85 -53.65 22.18
N THR A 7 -2.02 -53.56 22.80
CA THR A 7 -3.12 -52.73 22.30
C THR A 7 -2.64 -51.28 22.18
N PRO A 8 -2.76 -50.64 21.01
CA PRO A 8 -2.38 -49.25 20.84
C PRO A 8 -3.03 -48.36 21.90
N PRO A 9 -2.33 -47.35 22.45
CA PRO A 9 -2.87 -46.51 23.54
C PRO A 9 -4.22 -45.85 23.21
N ALA A 10 -4.45 -45.51 21.94
CA ALA A 10 -5.70 -44.94 21.46
C ALA A 10 -6.85 -45.96 21.47
N LEU A 11 -6.64 -47.16 20.94
CA LEU A 11 -7.60 -48.27 21.00
C LEU A 11 -7.87 -48.70 22.45
N ALA A 12 -6.82 -48.79 23.27
CA ALA A 12 -6.95 -49.10 24.70
C ALA A 12 -7.76 -48.04 25.47
N ALA A 13 -7.72 -46.78 25.05
CA ALA A 13 -8.54 -45.72 25.62
C ALA A 13 -10.01 -45.84 25.19
N ALA A 14 -10.27 -46.15 23.92
CA ALA A 14 -11.61 -46.36 23.38
C ALA A 14 -12.32 -47.56 24.05
N LEU A 15 -11.58 -48.67 24.26
CA LEU A 15 -12.10 -49.89 24.89
C LEU A 15 -12.48 -49.72 26.37
N ARG A 16 -12.04 -48.66 27.07
CA ARG A 16 -12.47 -48.38 28.46
C ARG A 16 -13.97 -48.12 28.58
N VAL A 17 -14.62 -47.73 27.48
CA VAL A 17 -16.07 -47.47 27.45
C VAL A 17 -16.87 -48.76 27.69
N LEU A 18 -16.32 -49.93 27.40
CA LEU A 18 -16.94 -51.24 27.60
C LEU A 18 -17.28 -51.53 29.08
N GLU A 19 -16.57 -50.92 30.02
CA GLU A 19 -16.84 -51.08 31.46
C GLU A 19 -18.25 -50.62 31.86
N ARG A 20 -18.87 -49.75 31.03
CA ARG A 20 -20.19 -49.14 31.28
C ARG A 20 -21.36 -49.95 30.71
N PHE A 21 -21.09 -50.98 29.91
CA PHE A 21 -22.11 -51.79 29.23
C PHE A 21 -22.35 -53.14 29.94
N PRO A 22 -23.57 -53.71 29.83
CA PRO A 22 -23.87 -55.07 30.30
C PRO A 22 -22.95 -56.10 29.66
N PHE A 23 -22.63 -57.19 30.36
CA PHE A 23 -21.67 -58.21 29.89
C PHE A 23 -22.07 -58.84 28.54
N GLU A 24 -23.37 -58.97 28.30
CA GLU A 24 -23.96 -59.59 27.11
C GLU A 24 -23.64 -58.79 25.83
N ASP A 25 -23.57 -57.46 25.91
CA ASP A 25 -23.35 -56.58 24.74
C ASP A 25 -21.88 -56.22 24.51
N ARG A 26 -20.99 -56.54 25.46
CA ARG A 26 -19.58 -56.08 25.44
C ARG A 26 -18.80 -56.61 24.24
N ALA A 27 -19.04 -57.86 23.83
CA ALA A 27 -18.31 -58.48 22.73
C ALA A 27 -18.64 -57.81 21.39
N GLU A 28 -19.91 -57.49 21.15
CA GLU A 28 -20.36 -56.82 19.92
C GLU A 28 -19.85 -55.37 19.87
N ILE A 29 -19.90 -54.66 21.00
CA ILE A 29 -19.41 -53.28 21.09
C ILE A 29 -17.87 -53.24 20.99
N GLU A 30 -17.16 -54.21 21.57
CA GLU A 30 -15.70 -54.32 21.43
C GLU A 30 -15.30 -54.50 19.97
N GLN A 31 -15.99 -55.39 19.25
CA GLN A 31 -15.72 -55.61 17.83
C GLN A 31 -15.99 -54.35 17.02
N ALA A 32 -17.13 -53.67 17.25
CA ALA A 32 -17.46 -52.42 16.55
C ALA A 32 -16.43 -51.30 16.81
N ILE A 33 -15.87 -51.20 18.03
CA ILE A 33 -14.81 -50.24 18.34
C ILE A 33 -13.50 -50.57 17.62
N ARG A 34 -13.17 -51.86 17.49
CA ARG A 34 -11.97 -52.31 16.78
C ARG A 34 -12.11 -52.06 15.28
N ASP A 35 -13.26 -52.41 14.70
CA ASP A 35 -13.54 -52.19 13.27
C ASP A 35 -13.49 -50.69 12.93
N GLN A 36 -14.10 -49.82 13.75
CA GLN A 36 -14.03 -48.37 13.57
C GLN A 36 -12.59 -47.84 13.70
N TYR A 37 -11.82 -48.37 14.65
CA TYR A 37 -10.43 -47.96 14.82
C TYR A 37 -9.56 -48.38 13.63
N GLU A 38 -9.82 -49.54 13.03
CA GLU A 38 -9.14 -49.99 11.82
C GLU A 38 -9.49 -49.10 10.62
N GLU A 39 -10.77 -48.75 10.44
CA GLU A 39 -11.23 -47.82 9.40
C GLU A 39 -10.60 -46.42 9.58
N ASP A 40 -10.58 -45.89 10.80
CA ASP A 40 -9.95 -44.60 11.11
C ASP A 40 -8.42 -44.62 10.86
N GLN A 41 -7.76 -45.76 11.05
CA GLN A 41 -6.33 -45.91 10.72
C GLN A 41 -6.10 -45.97 9.21
N GLU A 42 -6.93 -46.71 8.47
CA GLU A 42 -6.84 -46.80 7.02
C GLU A 42 -7.07 -45.42 6.37
N GLU A 43 -8.09 -44.68 6.81
CA GLU A 43 -8.33 -43.31 6.35
C GLU A 43 -7.17 -42.35 6.65
N ALA A 44 -6.57 -42.48 7.84
CA ALA A 44 -5.42 -41.66 8.23
C ALA A 44 -4.18 -41.96 7.38
N ASP A 45 -3.93 -43.25 7.09
CA ASP A 45 -2.83 -43.68 6.23
C ASP A 45 -3.05 -43.25 4.78
N GLU A 46 -4.27 -43.36 4.25
CA GLU A 46 -4.62 -42.84 2.93
C GLU A 46 -4.43 -41.33 2.82
N GLN A 47 -4.85 -40.58 3.84
CA GLN A 47 -4.65 -39.13 3.85
C GLN A 47 -3.17 -38.77 3.94
N ALA A 48 -2.39 -39.46 4.77
CA ALA A 48 -0.95 -39.26 4.87
C ALA A 48 -0.25 -39.58 3.54
N ALA A 49 -0.70 -40.60 2.81
CA ALA A 49 -0.19 -40.92 1.48
C ALA A 49 -0.50 -39.81 0.46
N ARG A 50 -1.73 -39.30 0.44
CA ARG A 50 -2.12 -38.16 -0.43
C ARG A 50 -1.29 -36.91 -0.14
N ASP A 51 -1.12 -36.57 1.13
CA ASP A 51 -0.35 -35.40 1.55
C ASP A 51 1.14 -35.54 1.16
N ALA A 52 1.70 -36.75 1.27
CA ALA A 52 3.06 -37.05 0.85
C ALA A 52 3.25 -36.96 -0.67
N GLU A 53 2.27 -37.40 -1.46
CA GLU A 53 2.28 -37.26 -2.92
C GLU A 53 2.21 -35.78 -3.35
N GLU A 54 1.34 -34.97 -2.72
CA GLU A 54 1.23 -33.54 -3.00
C GLU A 54 2.53 -32.79 -2.62
N GLU A 55 3.16 -33.14 -1.50
CA GLU A 55 4.45 -32.56 -1.11
C GLU A 55 5.56 -32.94 -2.10
N ALA A 56 5.59 -34.19 -2.58
CA ALA A 56 6.54 -34.64 -3.59
C ALA A 56 6.37 -33.90 -4.93
N GLU A 57 5.13 -33.69 -5.37
CA GLU A 57 4.82 -32.90 -6.58
C GLU A 57 5.29 -31.45 -6.43
N ARG A 58 4.99 -30.81 -5.28
CA ARG A 58 5.46 -29.44 -4.99
C ARG A 58 6.98 -29.32 -5.02
N LEU A 59 7.70 -30.28 -4.45
CA LEU A 59 9.17 -30.30 -4.47
C LEU A 59 9.71 -30.48 -5.89
N GLN A 60 9.04 -31.29 -6.71
CA GLN A 60 9.42 -31.49 -8.11
C GLN A 60 9.20 -30.22 -8.94
N GLU A 61 8.08 -29.51 -8.75
CA GLU A 61 7.83 -28.22 -9.40
C GLU A 61 8.85 -27.16 -9.00
N GLU A 62 9.22 -27.10 -7.72
CA GLU A 62 10.24 -26.19 -7.22
C GLU A 62 11.62 -26.49 -7.82
N GLN A 63 11.99 -27.77 -7.97
CA GLN A 63 13.23 -28.17 -8.64
C GLN A 63 13.23 -27.77 -10.12
N ILE A 64 12.12 -27.97 -10.84
CA ILE A 64 12.01 -27.56 -12.25
C ILE A 64 12.12 -26.04 -12.38
N ALA A 65 11.48 -25.28 -11.48
CA ALA A 65 11.58 -23.82 -11.46
C ALA A 65 13.01 -23.34 -11.18
N ALA A 66 13.70 -23.98 -10.22
CA ALA A 66 15.10 -23.68 -9.90
C ALA A 66 16.02 -24.00 -11.09
N ASP A 67 15.80 -25.11 -11.80
CA ASP A 67 16.57 -25.47 -12.99
C ASP A 67 16.35 -24.48 -14.15
N ILE A 68 15.11 -24.03 -14.37
CA ILE A 68 14.80 -23.02 -15.39
C ILE A 68 15.51 -21.70 -15.06
N GLU A 69 15.49 -21.27 -13.80
CA GLU A 69 16.15 -20.04 -13.38
C GLU A 69 17.68 -20.16 -13.47
N ALA A 70 18.26 -21.30 -13.08
CA ALA A 70 19.68 -21.57 -13.25
C ALA A 70 20.09 -21.55 -14.74
N GLN A 71 19.27 -22.10 -15.64
CA GLN A 71 19.51 -22.02 -17.09
C GLN A 71 19.46 -20.58 -17.61
N ARG A 72 18.54 -19.74 -17.13
CA ARG A 72 18.47 -18.31 -17.49
C ARG A 72 19.71 -17.56 -17.05
N GLN A 73 20.16 -17.77 -15.81
CA GLN A 73 21.38 -17.15 -15.30
C GLN A 73 22.62 -17.59 -16.10
N ALA A 74 22.73 -18.88 -16.42
CA ALA A 74 23.82 -19.39 -17.25
C ALA A 74 23.77 -18.87 -18.70
N ALA A 75 22.58 -18.60 -19.25
CA ALA A 75 22.44 -17.96 -20.56
C ALA A 75 22.86 -16.47 -20.51
N ALA A 76 22.45 -15.74 -19.49
CA ALA A 76 22.82 -14.34 -19.30
C ALA A 76 24.34 -14.15 -19.14
N LEU A 77 25.00 -15.02 -18.35
CA LEU A 77 26.46 -14.99 -18.21
C LEU A 77 27.17 -15.28 -19.54
N ARG A 78 26.68 -16.24 -20.33
CA ARG A 78 27.25 -16.52 -21.66
C ARG A 78 27.07 -15.35 -22.63
N GLU A 79 25.95 -14.63 -22.56
CA GLU A 79 25.72 -13.43 -23.36
C GLU A 79 26.68 -12.30 -22.95
N GLU A 80 26.88 -12.09 -21.64
CA GLU A 80 27.86 -11.13 -21.12
C GLU A 80 29.29 -11.48 -21.57
N GLU A 81 29.69 -12.75 -21.45
CA GLU A 81 30.99 -13.23 -21.95
C GLU A 81 31.13 -13.02 -23.46
N ALA A 82 30.08 -13.25 -24.24
CA ALA A 82 30.08 -13.00 -25.69
C ALA A 82 30.22 -11.50 -26.01
N HIS A 83 29.56 -10.62 -25.25
CA HIS A 83 29.71 -9.18 -25.39
C HIS A 83 31.13 -8.72 -25.06
N LEU A 84 31.73 -9.24 -23.98
CA LEU A 84 33.11 -8.93 -23.62
C LEU A 84 34.11 -9.46 -24.64
N ALA A 85 33.88 -10.65 -25.20
CA ALA A 85 34.71 -11.22 -26.26
C ALA A 85 34.59 -10.40 -27.56
N ALA A 86 33.39 -9.96 -27.94
CA ALA A 86 33.17 -9.09 -29.09
C ALA A 86 33.83 -7.72 -28.89
N ALA A 87 33.70 -7.13 -27.70
CA ALA A 87 34.36 -5.87 -27.36
C ALA A 87 35.89 -6.00 -27.40
N LYS A 88 36.44 -7.09 -26.88
CA LYS A 88 37.87 -7.39 -26.96
C LYS A 88 38.33 -7.51 -28.42
N THR A 89 37.54 -8.20 -29.26
CA THR A 89 37.82 -8.33 -30.70
C THR A 89 37.83 -6.98 -31.40
N LEU A 90 36.93 -6.06 -31.03
CA LEU A 90 36.90 -4.70 -31.55
C LEU A 90 38.13 -3.88 -31.11
N VAL A 91 38.55 -4.01 -29.85
CA VAL A 91 39.77 -3.38 -29.33
C VAL A 91 41.02 -3.90 -30.03
N ASP A 92 41.10 -5.22 -30.25
CA ASP A 92 42.21 -5.84 -30.97
C ASP A 92 42.22 -5.44 -32.45
N PHE A 93 41.05 -5.25 -33.08
CA PHE A 93 40.92 -4.69 -34.42
C PHE A 93 41.40 -3.23 -34.49
N ILE A 94 41.01 -2.38 -33.53
CA ILE A 94 41.46 -1.00 -33.44
C ILE A 94 42.98 -0.94 -33.24
N LYS A 95 43.54 -1.76 -32.35
CA LYS A 95 45.00 -1.85 -32.15
C LYS A 95 45.73 -2.34 -33.40
N ALA A 96 45.16 -3.29 -34.14
CA ALA A 96 45.73 -3.76 -35.40
C ALA A 96 45.66 -2.68 -36.50
N GLN A 97 44.62 -1.84 -36.49
CA GLN A 97 44.46 -0.71 -37.42
C GLN A 97 45.41 0.45 -37.08
N GLU A 98 45.69 0.70 -35.79
CA GLU A 98 46.70 1.68 -35.34
C GLU A 98 48.14 1.28 -35.68
N GLY A 99 48.42 -0.01 -35.90
CA GLY A 99 49.73 -0.50 -36.33
C GLY A 99 50.04 -0.33 -37.82
N ALA A 100 49.06 0.06 -38.64
CA ALA A 100 49.16 -0.04 -40.10
C ALA A 100 48.52 1.13 -40.86
N THR A 101 48.70 2.39 -40.43
CA THR A 101 48.75 3.56 -41.35
C THR A 101 48.99 4.84 -40.56
N GLU A 102 50.16 5.46 -40.72
CA GLU A 102 50.19 6.93 -40.90
C GLU A 102 49.91 7.18 -42.38
N PRO A 103 49.03 8.13 -42.77
CA PRO A 103 49.20 9.54 -42.41
C PRO A 103 47.91 10.33 -42.11
N LYS A 104 48.07 11.43 -41.36
CA LYS A 104 47.23 12.63 -41.35
C LYS A 104 45.70 12.40 -41.38
N ASP A 105 45.14 12.00 -40.25
CA ASP A 105 43.75 12.32 -39.98
C ASP A 105 43.65 13.35 -38.86
N LYS A 106 43.25 14.57 -39.25
CA LYS A 106 42.77 15.61 -38.33
C LYS A 106 41.37 15.26 -37.80
N ILE A 107 41.14 13.99 -37.47
CA ILE A 107 39.94 13.59 -36.76
C ILE A 107 40.21 14.03 -35.32
N LYS A 108 39.57 15.14 -34.92
CA LYS A 108 39.51 15.53 -33.51
C LYS A 108 39.03 14.29 -32.74
N LYS A 109 39.92 13.66 -31.98
CA LYS A 109 39.51 12.68 -30.98
C LYS A 109 38.45 13.37 -30.13
N VAL A 110 37.25 12.80 -30.09
CA VAL A 110 36.18 13.27 -29.22
C VAL A 110 36.66 13.00 -27.80
N VAL A 111 37.24 14.02 -27.17
CA VAL A 111 37.56 14.00 -25.75
C VAL A 111 36.26 14.33 -25.04
N GLN A 112 35.74 13.35 -24.31
CA GLN A 112 34.68 13.60 -23.35
C GLN A 112 35.31 14.35 -22.19
N ASP A 113 34.83 15.56 -21.97
CA ASP A 113 35.18 16.37 -20.82
C ASP A 113 34.10 16.14 -19.76
N ASP A 114 34.45 15.38 -18.72
CA ASP A 114 33.53 15.02 -17.64
C ASP A 114 33.11 16.23 -16.79
N ASP A 115 33.82 17.36 -16.91
CA ASP A 115 33.49 18.63 -16.26
C ASP A 115 32.54 19.49 -17.13
N LEU A 116 32.37 19.16 -18.42
CA LEU A 116 31.49 19.89 -19.36
C LEU A 116 30.10 19.22 -19.45
N GLY A 117 29.16 19.75 -18.69
CA GLY A 117 27.74 19.40 -18.84
C GLY A 117 27.13 19.98 -20.13
N ASN A 118 26.14 19.30 -20.71
CA ASN A 118 25.33 19.85 -21.80
C ASN A 118 24.48 21.04 -21.27
N SER A 119 25.06 22.24 -21.28
CA SER A 119 24.43 23.48 -20.80
C SER A 119 23.53 24.15 -21.84
N LEU A 120 23.05 23.41 -22.86
CA LEU A 120 21.94 23.88 -23.71
C LEU A 120 20.65 23.81 -22.87
N ASP A 121 20.55 24.71 -21.90
CA ASP A 121 19.50 24.76 -20.90
C ASP A 121 18.25 25.42 -21.50
N LEU A 122 17.65 24.75 -22.47
CA LEU A 122 16.33 25.06 -22.99
C LEU A 122 15.33 24.20 -22.21
N LEU A 123 14.84 24.77 -21.10
CA LEU A 123 13.61 24.34 -20.43
C LEU A 123 13.66 22.94 -19.80
N VAL A 124 14.79 22.50 -19.24
CA VAL A 124 14.77 21.33 -18.36
C VAL A 124 13.88 21.69 -17.17
N ALA A 125 12.71 21.06 -17.09
CA ALA A 125 11.78 21.28 -16.00
C ALA A 125 12.48 20.88 -14.70
N THR A 126 12.84 21.88 -13.89
CA THR A 126 13.47 21.70 -12.59
C THR A 126 12.42 21.86 -11.50
N PRO A 127 12.53 21.15 -10.37
CA PRO A 127 11.64 21.39 -9.25
C PRO A 127 11.79 22.82 -8.71
N SER A 128 10.79 23.32 -7.99
CA SER A 128 10.84 24.66 -7.42
C SER A 128 11.99 24.79 -6.41
N GLN A 129 12.52 26.01 -6.24
CA GLN A 129 13.63 26.23 -5.31
C GLN A 129 13.26 25.83 -3.88
N LYS A 130 12.02 26.12 -3.45
CA LYS A 130 11.46 25.68 -2.16
C LYS A 130 11.53 24.16 -1.96
N ILE A 131 11.33 23.36 -3.02
CA ILE A 131 11.44 21.91 -2.94
C ILE A 131 12.92 21.49 -2.87
N ARG A 132 13.80 22.12 -3.65
CA ARG A 132 15.25 21.87 -3.58
C ARG A 132 15.81 22.19 -2.19
N ASP A 133 15.42 23.32 -1.61
CA ASP A 133 15.82 23.73 -0.25
C ASP A 133 15.36 22.70 0.80
N LYS A 134 14.15 22.16 0.65
CA LYS A 134 13.67 21.06 1.50
C LYS A 134 14.48 19.79 1.33
N ILE A 135 14.83 19.41 0.10
CA ILE A 135 15.68 18.24 -0.17
C ILE A 135 17.05 18.42 0.49
N LYS A 136 17.66 19.59 0.32
CA LYS A 136 18.93 19.94 0.95
C LYS A 136 18.87 19.89 2.47
N ALA A 137 17.77 20.35 3.06
CA ALA A 137 17.50 20.26 4.49
C ALA A 137 17.10 18.84 4.96
N CYS A 138 17.03 17.87 4.05
CA CYS A 138 16.52 16.53 4.30
C CYS A 138 15.09 16.54 4.89
N ASP A 139 14.24 17.48 4.52
CA ASP A 139 12.85 17.57 4.96
C ASP A 139 11.92 16.70 4.09
N TYR A 140 10.70 16.50 4.55
CA TYR A 140 9.70 15.73 3.82
C TYR A 140 9.18 16.49 2.60
N ILE A 141 9.10 15.78 1.47
CA ILE A 141 8.47 16.23 0.23
C ILE A 141 7.61 15.11 -0.38
N ASP A 142 6.47 15.47 -0.95
CA ASP A 142 5.70 14.58 -1.82
C ASP A 142 6.39 14.45 -3.18
N LEU A 143 6.42 13.24 -3.74
CA LEU A 143 7.18 12.93 -4.97
C LEU A 143 6.58 13.59 -6.20
N TRP A 144 5.30 14.00 -6.15
CA TRP A 144 4.65 14.72 -7.23
C TRP A 144 5.45 15.95 -7.69
N HIS A 145 6.10 16.67 -6.77
CA HIS A 145 6.94 17.82 -7.10
C HIS A 145 8.17 17.50 -7.97
N LEU A 146 8.54 16.22 -8.03
CA LEU A 146 9.67 15.70 -8.81
C LEU A 146 9.21 14.99 -10.09
N THR A 147 7.92 15.02 -10.40
CA THR A 147 7.38 14.51 -11.65
C THR A 147 7.47 15.56 -12.75
N ALA A 148 7.37 15.15 -14.02
CA ALA A 148 7.31 16.08 -15.14
C ALA A 148 6.16 17.11 -14.97
N GLU A 149 4.98 16.66 -14.51
CA GLU A 149 3.84 17.53 -14.20
C GLU A 149 4.19 18.56 -13.12
N GLY A 150 4.79 18.12 -12.02
CA GLY A 150 5.13 18.98 -10.89
C GLY A 150 6.25 19.97 -11.19
N MET A 151 7.27 19.54 -11.93
CA MET A 151 8.35 20.42 -12.37
C MET A 151 7.86 21.41 -13.44
N ALA A 152 6.98 20.99 -14.36
CA ALA A 152 6.36 21.90 -15.31
C ALA A 152 5.44 22.92 -14.61
N ALA A 153 4.71 22.51 -13.57
CA ALA A 153 3.91 23.43 -12.75
C ALA A 153 4.80 24.48 -12.05
N ALA A 154 5.93 24.06 -11.49
CA ALA A 154 6.91 24.97 -10.89
C ALA A 154 7.47 25.97 -11.92
N THR A 155 7.82 25.50 -13.12
CA THR A 155 8.29 26.37 -14.22
C THR A 155 7.21 27.35 -14.65
N ARG A 156 5.95 26.91 -14.79
CA ARG A 156 4.82 27.81 -15.11
C ARG A 156 4.61 28.87 -14.04
N SER A 157 4.70 28.53 -12.74
CA SER A 157 4.60 29.51 -11.65
C SER A 157 5.75 30.52 -11.66
N LYS A 158 6.99 30.10 -11.99
CA LYS A 158 8.12 31.02 -12.16
C LYS A 158 7.88 32.01 -13.32
N LEU A 159 7.33 31.53 -14.43
CA LEU A 159 7.10 32.33 -15.64
C LEU A 159 5.86 33.24 -15.54
N SER A 160 4.80 32.80 -14.86
CA SER A 160 3.54 33.54 -14.82
C SER A 160 3.51 34.68 -13.79
N GLY A 161 4.41 34.66 -12.79
CA GLY A 161 4.46 35.68 -11.73
C GLY A 161 3.19 35.80 -10.88
N ASN A 162 2.21 34.91 -11.07
CA ASN A 162 0.88 35.00 -10.51
C ASN A 162 0.85 34.31 -9.13
N THR A 163 1.60 34.85 -8.16
CA THR A 163 1.46 34.49 -6.75
C THR A 163 0.15 35.08 -6.23
N SER A 164 -0.89 34.27 -6.10
CA SER A 164 -2.10 34.68 -5.39
C SER A 164 -1.80 34.80 -3.90
N PHE A 165 -2.06 35.98 -3.33
CA PHE A 165 -1.89 36.25 -1.91
C PHE A 165 -3.23 36.10 -1.19
N GLU A 166 -3.24 35.37 -0.08
CA GLU A 166 -4.33 35.43 0.90
C GLU A 166 -3.86 36.25 2.10
N LEU A 167 -4.63 37.27 2.45
CA LEU A 167 -4.44 38.00 3.71
C LEU A 167 -5.09 37.16 4.81
N GLY A 168 -4.25 36.61 5.69
CA GLY A 168 -4.70 35.94 6.91
C GLY A 168 -5.47 36.91 7.81
N GLN A 169 -6.35 36.38 8.66
CA GLN A 169 -7.11 37.18 9.64
C GLN A 169 -6.22 37.90 10.68
N ASP A 170 -4.94 37.54 10.74
CA ASP A 170 -3.88 38.13 11.53
C ASP A 170 -3.06 39.21 10.79
N GLY A 171 -3.43 39.54 9.55
CA GLY A 171 -2.68 40.46 8.69
C GLY A 171 -1.45 39.84 8.03
N SER A 172 -1.24 38.51 8.14
CA SER A 172 -0.13 37.83 7.48
C SER A 172 -0.45 37.56 6.00
N PHE A 173 0.48 37.90 5.10
CA PHE A 173 0.37 37.52 3.69
C PHE A 173 0.81 36.06 3.53
N LYS A 174 -0.12 35.17 3.17
CA LYS A 174 0.18 33.78 2.80
C LYS A 174 0.14 33.67 1.28
N ILE A 175 1.27 33.33 0.68
CA ILE A 175 1.34 32.96 -0.74
C ILE A 175 0.61 31.63 -0.89
N LYS A 176 -0.49 31.63 -1.64
CA LYS A 176 -1.20 30.41 -1.99
C LYS A 176 -0.51 29.80 -3.21
N ASP A 177 0.36 28.81 -2.96
CA ASP A 177 0.84 27.90 -4.01
C ASP A 177 -0.35 27.01 -4.42
N SER A 178 -1.33 27.54 -5.17
CA SER A 178 -2.42 26.71 -5.69
C SER A 178 -1.89 25.86 -6.83
N VAL A 179 -1.31 24.72 -6.47
CA VAL A 179 -0.89 23.71 -7.42
C VAL A 179 -2.14 23.00 -7.92
N VAL A 180 -2.63 23.42 -9.09
CA VAL A 180 -3.66 22.69 -9.84
C VAL A 180 -3.10 21.28 -10.14
N ASP A 181 -3.90 20.24 -9.88
CA ASP A 181 -3.58 18.83 -10.15
C ASP A 181 -2.52 18.15 -9.25
N PHE A 182 -2.32 18.64 -8.02
CA PHE A 182 -1.50 17.91 -7.04
C PHE A 182 -2.04 16.48 -6.80
N LYS A 183 -1.15 15.48 -6.89
CA LYS A 183 -1.46 14.07 -6.59
C LYS A 183 -0.58 13.59 -5.44
N GLY A 184 -1.15 12.87 -4.48
CA GLY A 184 -0.36 12.21 -3.44
C GLY A 184 0.46 11.05 -4.03
N ASP A 185 1.53 10.63 -3.33
CA ASP A 185 2.40 9.53 -3.77
C ASP A 185 1.61 8.26 -4.14
N GLN A 186 0.56 7.94 -3.38
CA GLN A 186 -0.29 6.78 -3.62
C GLN A 186 -1.05 6.82 -4.96
N ASP A 187 -1.37 8.03 -5.43
CA ASP A 187 -2.17 8.29 -6.62
C ASP A 187 -1.30 8.51 -7.87
N LEU A 188 0.03 8.52 -7.72
CA LEU A 188 0.94 8.61 -8.86
C LEU A 188 0.92 7.31 -9.69
N PRO A 189 0.89 7.40 -11.03
CA PRO A 189 1.13 6.26 -11.90
C PRO A 189 2.50 5.63 -11.60
N MET A 190 2.59 4.31 -11.71
CA MET A 190 3.79 3.55 -11.32
C MET A 190 5.06 4.05 -12.03
N ALA A 191 5.03 4.18 -13.35
CA ALA A 191 6.17 4.68 -14.12
C ALA A 191 6.57 6.11 -13.69
N VAL A 192 5.59 6.97 -13.43
CA VAL A 192 5.83 8.35 -12.97
C VAL A 192 6.46 8.37 -11.59
N TRP A 193 6.00 7.50 -10.69
CA TRP A 193 6.56 7.36 -9.35
C TRP A 193 8.01 6.86 -9.38
N ILE A 194 8.31 5.82 -10.16
CA ILE A 194 9.68 5.29 -10.30
C ILE A 194 10.63 6.38 -10.85
N THR A 195 10.21 7.11 -11.88
CA THR A 195 11.01 8.21 -12.43
C THR A 195 11.24 9.32 -11.39
N ALA A 196 10.22 9.68 -10.60
CA ALA A 196 10.35 10.67 -9.54
C ALA A 196 11.34 10.23 -8.43
N LEU A 197 11.43 8.93 -8.13
CA LEU A 197 12.44 8.39 -7.21
C LEU A 197 13.86 8.58 -7.75
N GLY A 198 14.08 8.32 -9.04
CA GLY A 198 15.35 8.56 -9.70
C GLY A 198 15.74 10.05 -9.67
N HIS A 199 14.80 10.94 -9.98
CA HIS A 199 15.00 12.38 -9.85
C HIS A 199 15.33 12.81 -8.43
N TYR A 200 14.68 12.21 -7.43
CA TYR A 200 14.95 12.55 -6.03
C TYR A 200 16.41 12.28 -5.65
N VAL A 201 16.93 11.10 -5.98
CA VAL A 201 18.32 10.74 -5.70
C VAL A 201 19.29 11.67 -6.43
N ARG A 202 19.04 11.95 -7.71
CA ARG A 202 19.88 12.86 -8.50
C ARG A 202 19.94 14.26 -7.88
N ILE A 203 18.79 14.83 -7.51
CA ILE A 203 18.72 16.16 -6.90
C ILE A 203 19.40 16.15 -5.53
N MET A 204 19.27 15.08 -4.73
CA MET A 204 19.99 14.97 -3.46
C MET A 204 21.52 15.04 -3.66
N GLN A 205 22.04 14.41 -4.72
CA GLN A 205 23.45 14.47 -5.08
C GLN A 205 23.86 15.89 -5.52
N GLU A 206 23.06 16.53 -6.38
CA GLU A 206 23.29 17.90 -6.85
C GLU A 206 23.27 18.94 -5.71
N GLU A 207 22.39 18.76 -4.71
CA GLU A 207 22.31 19.65 -3.53
C GLU A 207 23.39 19.40 -2.48
N GLY A 208 24.25 18.39 -2.67
CA GLY A 208 25.29 18.01 -1.72
C GLY A 208 24.75 17.39 -0.43
N VAL A 209 23.63 16.65 -0.50
CA VAL A 209 23.14 15.86 0.63
C VAL A 209 24.16 14.77 0.97
N ALA A 210 24.39 14.51 2.27
CA ALA A 210 25.39 13.57 2.72
C ALA A 210 25.22 12.16 2.09
N ASP A 211 26.32 11.60 1.59
CA ASP A 211 26.39 10.32 0.87
C ASP A 211 25.70 9.16 1.58
N ASN A 212 25.82 9.08 2.90
CA ASN A 212 25.19 8.02 3.68
C ASN A 212 23.66 8.09 3.60
N ILE A 213 23.09 9.30 3.55
CA ILE A 213 21.66 9.53 3.37
C ILE A 213 21.26 9.17 1.95
N VAL A 214 22.00 9.62 0.94
CA VAL A 214 21.76 9.30 -0.48
C VAL A 214 21.74 7.78 -0.69
N ARG A 215 22.75 7.05 -0.20
CA ARG A 215 22.81 5.58 -0.29
C ARG A 215 21.65 4.91 0.42
N SER A 216 21.20 5.45 1.55
CA SER A 216 20.03 4.90 2.27
C SER A 216 18.72 5.11 1.50
N MET A 217 18.55 6.22 0.79
CA MET A 217 17.43 6.48 -0.12
C MET A 217 17.45 5.54 -1.32
N ILE A 218 18.63 5.34 -1.94
CA ILE A 218 18.80 4.38 -3.04
C ILE A 218 18.38 2.97 -2.59
N ARG A 219 18.83 2.53 -1.40
CA ARG A 219 18.46 1.23 -0.84
C ARG A 219 16.95 1.13 -0.59
N LEU A 220 16.33 2.17 -0.03
CA LEU A 220 14.87 2.22 0.15
C LEU A 220 14.15 2.04 -1.18
N ASN A 221 14.53 2.82 -2.19
CA ASN A 221 13.92 2.79 -3.52
C ASN A 221 14.08 1.39 -4.15
N HIS A 222 15.30 0.85 -4.14
CA HIS A 222 15.58 -0.47 -4.70
C HIS A 222 14.79 -1.58 -4.00
N THR A 223 14.74 -1.57 -2.66
CA THR A 223 14.02 -2.61 -1.90
C THR A 223 12.52 -2.58 -2.19
N LEU A 224 11.94 -1.39 -2.31
CA LEU A 224 10.51 -1.26 -2.54
C LEU A 224 10.11 -1.50 -3.99
N ILE A 225 10.92 -1.08 -4.97
CA ILE A 225 10.64 -1.36 -6.40
C ILE A 225 10.75 -2.86 -6.70
N ASN A 226 11.66 -3.58 -6.05
CA ASN A 226 11.86 -5.02 -6.24
C ASN A 226 11.14 -5.88 -5.20
N HIS A 227 10.12 -5.33 -4.53
CA HIS A 227 9.35 -6.10 -3.55
C HIS A 227 8.56 -7.22 -4.25
N PRO A 228 8.47 -8.44 -3.69
CA PRO A 228 7.75 -9.55 -4.33
C PRO A 228 6.30 -9.24 -4.68
N ASP A 229 5.63 -8.46 -3.82
CA ASP A 229 4.23 -8.05 -4.01
C ASP A 229 4.06 -6.76 -4.83
N PHE A 230 5.08 -6.30 -5.56
CA PHE A 230 5.01 -5.00 -6.24
C PHE A 230 3.87 -4.87 -7.25
N ASP A 231 3.65 -5.91 -8.04
CA ASP A 231 2.60 -5.92 -9.06
C ASP A 231 1.19 -5.98 -8.44
N ARG A 232 1.04 -6.73 -7.34
CA ARG A 232 -0.25 -6.93 -6.66
C ARG A 232 -0.64 -5.76 -5.76
N HIS A 233 0.36 -5.16 -5.10
CA HIS A 233 0.19 -4.20 -4.02
C HIS A 233 0.92 -2.87 -4.25
N GLY A 234 1.11 -2.45 -5.51
CA GLY A 234 1.86 -1.24 -5.86
C GLY A 234 1.41 0.05 -5.14
N VAL A 235 0.10 0.22 -4.88
CA VAL A 235 -0.40 1.36 -4.08
C VAL A 235 0.10 1.29 -2.63
N ALA A 236 0.06 0.10 -2.01
CA ALA A 236 0.54 -0.10 -0.65
C ALA A 236 2.04 0.18 -0.53
N ILE A 237 2.82 -0.21 -1.54
CA ILE A 237 4.26 0.05 -1.57
C ILE A 237 4.56 1.55 -1.69
N ARG A 238 3.81 2.30 -2.51
CA ARG A 238 3.96 3.77 -2.57
C ARG A 238 3.60 4.42 -1.24
N CYS A 239 2.52 3.96 -0.59
CA CYS A 239 2.18 4.38 0.77
C CYS A 239 3.28 4.03 1.79
N TRP A 240 3.90 2.86 1.66
CA TRP A 240 4.97 2.41 2.56
C TRP A 240 6.22 3.27 2.40
N HIS A 241 6.62 3.56 1.16
CA HIS A 241 7.71 4.49 0.86
C HIS A 241 7.45 5.87 1.46
N GLN A 242 6.25 6.42 1.24
CA GLN A 242 5.85 7.71 1.77
C GLN A 242 5.90 7.72 3.31
N ASN A 243 5.35 6.69 3.96
CA ASN A 243 5.36 6.57 5.42
C ASN A 243 6.80 6.47 5.95
N GLN A 244 7.65 5.65 5.34
CA GLN A 244 9.06 5.49 5.72
C GLN A 244 9.81 6.83 5.66
N ARG A 245 9.63 7.62 4.59
CA ARG A 245 10.23 8.96 4.46
C ARG A 245 9.69 9.93 5.52
N ARG A 246 8.39 9.94 5.80
CA ARG A 246 7.79 10.78 6.86
C ARG A 246 8.35 10.44 8.23
N GLN A 247 8.35 9.16 8.60
CA GLN A 247 8.86 8.69 9.89
C GLN A 247 10.34 9.00 10.06
N TRP A 248 11.12 8.88 8.98
CA TRP A 248 12.54 9.22 9.00
C TRP A 248 12.80 10.69 9.37
N VAL A 249 12.07 11.61 8.75
CA VAL A 249 12.15 13.05 9.09
C VAL A 249 11.72 13.29 10.53
N LEU A 250 10.59 12.73 10.94
CA LEU A 250 10.06 12.85 12.30
C LEU A 250 11.02 12.30 13.36
N SER A 251 11.74 11.21 13.08
CA SER A 251 12.64 10.57 14.04
C SER A 251 13.75 11.51 14.54
N GLY A 252 14.21 12.45 13.70
CA GLY A 252 15.20 13.46 14.07
C GLY A 252 14.63 14.65 14.85
N THR A 253 13.30 14.83 14.84
CA THR A 253 12.65 15.93 15.60
C THR A 253 12.33 15.54 17.04
N PHE A 254 12.12 14.24 17.29
CA PHE A 254 11.73 13.74 18.60
C PHE A 254 12.91 13.26 19.45
N ASN A 255 14.13 13.30 18.93
CA ASN A 255 15.31 12.90 19.67
C ASN A 255 16.24 14.08 19.99
N PRO A 256 16.82 14.10 21.20
CA PRO A 256 17.68 15.21 21.62
C PRO A 256 18.99 15.29 20.83
N GLU A 257 19.42 14.19 20.20
CA GLU A 257 20.64 14.13 19.39
C GLU A 257 20.41 14.47 17.90
N GLY A 258 19.16 14.68 17.47
CA GLY A 258 18.81 14.93 16.07
C GLY A 258 19.07 13.77 15.10
N LYS A 259 19.51 12.61 15.61
CA LYS A 259 19.87 11.43 14.80
C LYS A 259 18.63 10.80 14.17
N ARG A 260 18.71 10.44 12.89
CA ARG A 260 17.61 9.72 12.22
C ARG A 260 17.97 8.25 12.09
N PHE A 261 16.96 7.37 12.06
CA PHE A 261 17.21 5.97 11.75
C PHE A 261 17.69 5.80 10.29
N ASN A 262 18.21 4.63 9.94
CA ASN A 262 18.65 4.39 8.57
C ASN A 262 17.44 4.22 7.65
N LEU A 263 17.25 5.15 6.71
CA LEU A 263 16.09 5.17 5.82
C LEU A 263 15.91 3.88 5.01
N GLY A 264 17.02 3.25 4.63
CA GLY A 264 17.03 2.00 3.86
C GLY A 264 16.78 0.74 4.68
N LYS A 265 16.54 0.85 5.99
CA LYS A 265 16.07 -0.25 6.84
C LYS A 265 14.56 -0.14 7.05
N LEU A 266 13.83 -0.92 6.29
CA LEU A 266 12.37 -0.98 6.32
C LEU A 266 11.87 -1.82 7.50
N ASN A 267 10.71 -1.46 8.05
CA ASN A 267 9.97 -2.30 9.00
C ASN A 267 8.89 -3.10 8.25
N PRO A 268 9.02 -4.44 8.11
CA PRO A 268 8.06 -5.27 7.38
C PRO A 268 6.63 -5.17 7.92
N LEU A 269 6.46 -5.02 9.25
CA LEU A 269 5.14 -4.93 9.88
C LEU A 269 4.33 -3.74 9.36
N HIS A 270 4.98 -2.65 8.95
CA HIS A 270 4.28 -1.50 8.39
C HIS A 270 3.64 -1.82 7.04
N PHE A 271 4.20 -2.76 6.27
CA PHE A 271 3.61 -3.14 4.98
C PHE A 271 2.25 -3.81 5.19
N ASP A 272 2.18 -4.79 6.09
CA ASP A 272 0.96 -5.52 6.41
C ASP A 272 -0.12 -4.58 6.96
N GLU A 273 0.24 -3.68 7.87
CA GLU A 273 -0.66 -2.65 8.40
C GLU A 273 -1.21 -1.73 7.29
N ILE A 274 -0.37 -1.34 6.32
CA ILE A 274 -0.79 -0.50 5.19
C ILE A 274 -1.71 -1.28 4.26
N CYS A 275 -1.40 -2.54 3.97
CA CYS A 275 -2.25 -3.42 3.16
C CYS A 275 -3.63 -3.59 3.81
N LEU A 276 -3.67 -3.91 5.11
CA LEU A 276 -4.92 -4.03 5.87
C LEU A 276 -5.74 -2.74 5.79
N ARG A 277 -5.11 -1.59 6.08
CA ARG A 277 -5.78 -0.29 6.03
C ARG A 277 -6.34 0.03 4.65
N LEU A 278 -5.62 -0.26 3.58
CA LEU A 278 -6.10 -0.03 2.21
C LEU A 278 -7.26 -0.97 1.84
N MET A 279 -7.26 -2.20 2.35
CA MET A 279 -8.39 -3.12 2.19
C MET A 279 -9.62 -2.61 2.95
N GLU A 280 -9.44 -2.15 4.20
CA GLU A 280 -10.50 -1.53 5.01
C GLU A 280 -11.09 -0.30 4.32
N GLU A 281 -10.26 0.64 3.85
CA GLU A 281 -10.71 1.83 3.12
C GLU A 281 -11.47 1.48 1.82
N ARG A 282 -11.10 0.38 1.14
CA ARG A 282 -11.81 -0.10 -0.05
C ARG A 282 -13.16 -0.73 0.33
N ALA A 283 -13.22 -1.48 1.42
CA ALA A 283 -14.46 -2.06 1.94
C ALA A 283 -15.42 -0.96 2.39
N GLU A 284 -14.93 0.05 3.11
CA GLU A 284 -15.72 1.23 3.52
C GLU A 284 -16.28 1.99 2.33
N ARG A 285 -15.48 2.22 1.28
CA ARG A 285 -15.95 2.86 0.04
C ARG A 285 -17.04 2.05 -0.67
N ARG A 286 -16.94 0.72 -0.69
CA ARG A 286 -17.99 -0.16 -1.25
C ARG A 286 -19.27 -0.08 -0.42
N LEU A 287 -19.17 -0.12 0.90
CA LEU A 287 -20.33 0.02 1.79
C LEU A 287 -21.00 1.39 1.66
N ALA A 288 -20.21 2.46 1.51
CA ALA A 288 -20.72 3.80 1.25
C ALA A 288 -21.47 3.87 -0.09
N ALA A 289 -20.93 3.29 -1.16
CA ALA A 289 -21.59 3.24 -2.47
C ALA A 289 -22.92 2.45 -2.44
N ILE A 290 -23.01 1.40 -1.63
CA ILE A 290 -24.23 0.61 -1.44
C ILE A 290 -25.29 1.43 -0.67
N TRP A 291 -24.88 2.20 0.35
CA TRP A 291 -25.78 3.05 1.12
C TRP A 291 -26.18 4.36 0.42
N SER A 292 -25.41 4.83 -0.56
CA SER A 292 -25.77 6.01 -1.35
C SER A 292 -26.81 5.74 -2.46
N GLY A 293 -27.12 4.48 -2.77
CA GLY A 293 -28.22 4.08 -3.66
C GLY A 293 -28.14 4.56 -5.13
N PRO A 294 -28.63 3.80 -6.11
CA PRO A 294 -28.81 4.27 -7.48
C PRO A 294 -30.09 5.13 -7.53
N GLY A 295 -29.99 6.38 -7.08
CA GLY A 295 -31.19 7.20 -6.90
C GLY A 295 -30.91 8.68 -6.65
N SER A 296 -29.95 9.28 -7.37
CA SER A 296 -29.88 10.74 -7.48
C SER A 296 -29.12 11.18 -8.74
N SER A 297 -29.59 10.70 -9.89
CA SER A 297 -29.28 11.30 -11.19
C SER A 297 -30.46 12.18 -11.64
N GLY A 298 -30.29 13.50 -11.51
CA GLY A 298 -31.15 14.56 -12.05
C GLY A 298 -30.55 15.90 -11.61
N GLY A 299 -29.61 16.49 -12.37
CA GLY A 299 -29.85 17.45 -13.46
C GLY A 299 -29.58 18.86 -12.91
N SER A 300 -28.63 19.68 -13.36
CA SER A 300 -28.33 20.21 -14.70
C SER A 300 -26.94 20.92 -14.63
N GLY A 301 -26.17 21.19 -15.67
CA GLY A 301 -26.34 21.12 -17.12
C GLY A 301 -25.00 21.37 -17.83
N SER A 302 -24.99 21.03 -19.12
CA SER A 302 -23.89 20.85 -20.06
C SER A 302 -22.97 22.05 -20.33
N SER A 303 -21.71 21.78 -20.73
CA SER A 303 -21.13 22.32 -21.96
C SER A 303 -19.81 21.63 -22.36
N GLY A 304 -19.75 21.13 -23.61
CA GLY A 304 -18.57 21.27 -24.46
C GLY A 304 -17.54 20.13 -24.49
N GLY A 305 -17.89 19.01 -25.12
CA GLY A 305 -16.89 18.22 -25.85
C GLY A 305 -16.85 18.67 -27.31
N ASN A 306 -15.67 19.08 -27.82
CA ASN A 306 -15.22 18.73 -29.16
C ASN A 306 -13.76 19.16 -29.46
N GLY A 307 -13.05 18.31 -30.20
CA GLY A 307 -11.80 18.61 -30.90
C GLY A 307 -10.61 17.81 -30.36
N GLY A 308 -9.95 16.93 -31.09
CA GLY A 308 -10.08 16.50 -32.47
C GLY A 308 -8.93 15.53 -32.76
N SER A 309 -9.27 14.30 -33.16
CA SER A 309 -8.32 13.34 -33.70
C SER A 309 -8.56 13.28 -35.21
N GLY A 310 -7.61 13.83 -35.98
CA GLY A 310 -7.62 13.86 -37.43
C GLY A 310 -6.32 13.28 -38.00
N GLY A 311 -6.50 12.38 -38.97
CA GLY A 311 -5.55 12.00 -40.03
C GLY A 311 -4.79 10.69 -39.80
N SER A 312 -4.62 9.76 -40.76
CA SER A 312 -5.13 9.59 -42.14
C SER A 312 -4.46 8.35 -42.77
N GLY A 313 -5.15 7.67 -43.70
CA GLY A 313 -4.64 6.66 -44.67
C GLY A 313 -5.26 5.26 -44.43
N GLY A 314 -6.21 4.72 -45.22
CA GLY A 314 -6.24 4.50 -46.69
C GLY A 314 -5.40 3.25 -46.99
N TYR A 315 -5.84 2.10 -47.51
CA TYR A 315 -6.72 1.68 -48.63
C TYR A 315 -7.08 0.18 -48.38
N GLY A 316 -8.28 -0.36 -48.64
CA GLY A 316 -8.75 -0.90 -49.93
C GLY A 316 -8.78 -2.46 -49.93
N GLY A 317 -9.90 -3.09 -50.28
CA GLY A 317 -9.93 -4.53 -50.66
C GLY A 317 -11.21 -5.31 -50.35
N LEU A 318 -11.87 -5.83 -51.38
CA LEU A 318 -13.19 -6.48 -51.43
C LEU A 318 -13.17 -7.99 -51.09
N GLY A 319 -14.37 -8.53 -50.78
CA GLY A 319 -14.74 -9.95 -50.88
C GLY A 319 -15.19 -10.53 -49.53
N GLY A 320 -16.34 -11.17 -49.34
CA GLY A 320 -17.25 -11.82 -50.27
C GLY A 320 -17.66 -13.18 -49.70
N SER A 321 -18.87 -13.22 -49.12
CA SER A 321 -19.79 -14.38 -49.04
C SER A 321 -19.53 -15.60 -48.14
N SER A 322 -20.63 -15.95 -47.45
CA SER A 322 -21.23 -17.28 -47.22
C SER A 322 -21.03 -17.98 -45.87
N GLY A 323 -22.16 -18.39 -45.25
CA GLY A 323 -22.21 -19.51 -44.31
C GLY A 323 -22.98 -19.30 -42.99
N SER A 324 -24.30 -19.10 -43.04
CA SER A 324 -25.21 -19.60 -41.99
C SER A 324 -25.63 -21.04 -42.37
N PRO A 325 -26.37 -21.84 -41.55
CA PRO A 325 -26.97 -21.59 -40.23
C PRO A 325 -26.80 -22.77 -39.23
N TRP A 326 -27.45 -22.67 -38.05
CA TRP A 326 -28.23 -23.67 -37.27
C TRP A 326 -28.35 -23.03 -35.86
N GLY A 327 -29.50 -22.67 -35.26
CA GLY A 327 -30.88 -23.11 -35.41
C GLY A 327 -31.24 -24.06 -34.27
N GLY A 328 -31.74 -23.56 -33.12
CA GLY A 328 -32.18 -24.42 -32.02
C GLY A 328 -32.77 -23.70 -30.79
N SER A 329 -34.09 -23.71 -30.71
CA SER A 329 -35.03 -23.10 -29.77
C SER A 329 -34.83 -23.39 -28.27
N GLY A 330 -35.26 -22.45 -27.43
CA GLY A 330 -35.14 -22.51 -25.97
C GLY A 330 -36.23 -23.24 -25.19
N THR A 331 -36.12 -23.18 -23.86
CA THR A 331 -37.20 -23.43 -22.91
C THR A 331 -36.91 -22.79 -21.56
N LYS A 332 -37.94 -22.17 -20.99
CA LYS A 332 -38.02 -21.63 -19.62
C LYS A 332 -38.18 -22.76 -18.60
N ARG A 333 -37.53 -22.66 -17.44
CA ARG A 333 -37.98 -23.07 -16.07
C ARG A 333 -36.86 -22.72 -15.08
N SER A 334 -37.06 -21.75 -14.18
CA SER A 334 -37.67 -21.85 -12.84
C SER A 334 -36.67 -22.26 -11.76
N ALA A 335 -36.44 -21.34 -10.82
CA ALA A 335 -35.64 -21.51 -9.61
C ALA A 335 -36.30 -22.49 -8.61
N PRO A 336 -35.52 -23.18 -7.78
CA PRO A 336 -36.04 -23.85 -6.59
C PRO A 336 -35.92 -22.93 -5.36
N SER A 337 -36.99 -22.92 -4.56
CA SER A 337 -37.11 -22.20 -3.28
C SER A 337 -36.89 -23.15 -2.09
N ASP A 338 -36.19 -22.64 -1.07
CA ASP A 338 -36.31 -22.82 0.40
C ASP A 338 -35.94 -24.18 1.05
N PRO A 339 -35.31 -24.19 2.28
CA PRO A 339 -35.94 -23.63 3.48
C PRO A 339 -35.07 -22.93 4.56
N SER A 340 -35.70 -21.93 5.18
CA SER A 340 -35.94 -21.72 6.62
C SER A 340 -34.79 -21.79 7.67
N SER A 341 -34.59 -20.61 8.27
CA SER A 341 -34.49 -20.37 9.72
C SER A 341 -33.30 -20.95 10.51
N SER A 342 -32.30 -20.10 10.72
CA SER A 342 -31.50 -20.09 11.96
C SER A 342 -31.32 -18.66 12.45
N ALA A 343 -31.56 -18.48 13.76
CA ALA A 343 -31.80 -17.25 14.52
C ALA A 343 -30.86 -16.05 14.26
N PRO A 344 -31.32 -14.80 14.51
CA PRO A 344 -30.47 -13.63 14.41
C PRO A 344 -29.45 -13.66 15.55
N ARG A 345 -28.17 -13.80 15.21
CA ARG A 345 -27.08 -13.40 16.11
C ARG A 345 -27.31 -11.93 16.48
N THR A 346 -27.51 -11.69 17.77
CA THR A 346 -27.62 -10.37 18.38
C THR A 346 -26.41 -9.53 17.97
N LYS A 347 -26.64 -8.59 17.04
CA LYS A 347 -25.70 -7.50 16.76
C LYS A 347 -25.51 -6.74 18.07
N ALA A 348 -24.33 -6.85 18.66
CA ALA A 348 -23.88 -5.91 19.67
C ALA A 348 -24.12 -4.49 19.11
N ALA A 349 -24.94 -3.70 19.80
CA ALA A 349 -25.26 -2.34 19.42
C ALA A 349 -23.95 -1.55 19.29
N ARG A 350 -23.56 -1.23 18.05
CA ARG A 350 -22.44 -0.30 17.78
C ARG A 350 -22.86 1.05 18.34
N THR A 351 -22.27 1.44 19.46
CA THR A 351 -22.38 2.79 20.01
C THR A 351 -22.05 3.80 18.91
N LEU A 352 -23.01 4.65 18.52
CA LEU A 352 -22.79 5.71 17.53
C LEU A 352 -21.62 6.59 17.97
N PHE A 353 -20.53 6.58 17.20
CA PHE A 353 -19.38 7.42 17.47
C PHE A 353 -19.76 8.89 17.25
N ARG A 354 -19.62 9.72 18.28
CA ARG A 354 -19.90 11.17 18.27
C ARG A 354 -18.60 11.96 18.12
N CYS A 355 -18.64 13.07 17.39
CA CYS A 355 -17.49 13.97 17.31
C CYS A 355 -17.18 14.58 18.67
N PHE A 356 -15.93 14.47 19.13
CA PHE A 356 -15.50 15.02 20.42
C PHE A 356 -15.57 16.54 20.50
N VAL A 357 -15.55 17.24 19.35
CA VAL A 357 -15.56 18.71 19.30
C VAL A 357 -16.98 19.25 19.15
N CYS A 358 -17.74 18.79 18.16
CA CYS A 358 -19.06 19.34 17.85
C CYS A 358 -20.24 18.45 18.22
N PHE A 359 -20.00 17.21 18.68
CA PHE A 359 -21.04 16.26 19.05
C PHE A 359 -21.92 15.72 17.91
N SER A 360 -21.56 15.97 16.64
CA SER A 360 -22.27 15.41 15.48
C SER A 360 -22.12 13.88 15.41
N THR A 361 -23.22 13.21 15.05
CA THR A 361 -23.31 11.78 14.67
C THR A 361 -23.54 11.60 13.17
N GLU A 362 -23.51 12.68 12.38
CA GLU A 362 -23.87 12.63 10.97
C GLU A 362 -22.87 11.79 10.17
N SER A 363 -23.39 11.00 9.24
CA SER A 363 -22.59 10.26 8.27
C SER A 363 -21.92 11.24 7.32
N GLY A 364 -20.59 11.27 7.29
CA GLY A 364 -19.80 12.23 6.50
C GLY A 364 -19.24 13.42 7.28
N HIS A 365 -19.49 13.50 8.60
CA HIS A 365 -18.87 14.54 9.42
C HIS A 365 -17.33 14.41 9.42
N PRO A 366 -16.57 15.50 9.22
CA PRO A 366 -15.11 15.44 9.16
C PRO A 366 -14.48 15.32 10.56
N TYR A 367 -14.64 14.16 11.22
CA TYR A 367 -14.20 13.93 12.62
C TYR A 367 -12.71 14.27 12.87
N ARG A 368 -11.84 14.03 11.88
CA ARG A 368 -10.39 14.28 12.00
C ARG A 368 -9.99 15.74 11.86
N THR A 369 -10.81 16.57 11.24
CA THR A 369 -10.53 18.00 10.97
C THR A 369 -11.62 18.93 11.51
N CYS A 370 -12.57 18.39 12.28
CA CYS A 370 -13.62 19.18 12.92
C CYS A 370 -13.00 20.27 13.79
N ASP A 371 -13.36 21.51 13.47
CA ASP A 371 -12.98 22.74 14.16
C ASP A 371 -14.23 23.62 14.42
N ALA A 372 -15.36 22.96 14.69
CA ALA A 372 -16.60 23.66 15.00
C ALA A 372 -16.43 24.47 16.29
N LYS A 373 -16.98 25.67 16.32
CA LYS A 373 -16.93 26.59 17.49
C LYS A 373 -18.07 26.37 18.49
N ALA A 374 -19.01 25.48 18.16
CA ALA A 374 -20.16 25.14 18.98
C ALA A 374 -20.56 23.68 18.74
N ARG A 375 -21.26 23.09 19.72
CA ARG A 375 -21.86 21.76 19.57
C ARG A 375 -23.17 21.83 18.82
N VAL A 376 -23.50 20.75 18.11
CA VAL A 376 -24.77 20.60 17.39
C VAL A 376 -25.98 20.52 18.34
N ASP A 377 -25.78 20.13 19.59
CA ASP A 377 -26.81 20.07 20.63
C ASP A 377 -26.98 21.39 21.41
N GLY A 378 -26.25 22.46 21.01
CA GLY A 378 -26.31 23.77 21.64
C GLY A 378 -25.66 23.85 23.03
N LYS A 379 -25.03 22.77 23.51
CA LYS A 379 -24.32 22.76 24.80
C LYS A 379 -22.90 23.32 24.65
N GLU A 380 -22.26 23.60 25.79
CA GLU A 380 -20.86 24.04 25.84
C GLU A 380 -19.90 22.94 25.36
N GLN A 381 -18.86 23.36 24.62
CA GLN A 381 -17.80 22.47 24.18
C GLN A 381 -16.82 22.20 25.31
N HIS A 382 -16.70 20.93 25.72
CA HIS A 382 -15.69 20.54 26.69
C HIS A 382 -14.34 20.21 26.04
N ALA A 383 -14.33 19.88 24.74
CA ALA A 383 -13.12 19.64 23.98
C ALA A 383 -13.09 20.45 22.69
N ILE A 384 -11.93 21.00 22.37
CA ILE A 384 -11.66 21.83 21.19
C ILE A 384 -10.40 21.33 20.48
N ARG A 385 -10.18 21.80 19.26
CA ARG A 385 -8.94 21.55 18.55
C ARG A 385 -7.92 22.63 18.91
N GLY A 386 -6.81 22.22 19.51
CA GLY A 386 -5.71 23.12 19.85
C GLY A 386 -4.87 23.50 18.64
N SER A 387 -3.96 24.46 18.81
CA SER A 387 -3.07 25.01 17.77
C SER A 387 -2.19 23.98 17.05
N GLY A 388 -1.91 22.83 17.68
CA GLY A 388 -1.19 21.70 17.10
C GLY A 388 -2.08 20.66 16.40
N GLY A 389 -3.36 20.95 16.18
CA GLY A 389 -4.32 20.03 15.58
C GLY A 389 -4.76 18.87 16.49
N ARG A 390 -4.26 18.79 17.73
CA ARG A 390 -4.68 17.81 18.74
C ARG A 390 -5.96 18.25 19.44
N ILE A 391 -6.78 17.29 19.84
CA ILE A 391 -7.97 17.56 20.63
C ILE A 391 -7.55 17.74 22.10
N VAL A 392 -7.95 18.86 22.69
CA VAL A 392 -7.64 19.27 24.05
C VAL A 392 -8.92 19.64 24.80
N PHE A 393 -8.91 19.57 26.12
CA PHE A 393 -10.01 20.13 26.90
C PHE A 393 -10.01 21.67 26.81
N ALA A 394 -11.18 22.25 26.61
CA ALA A 394 -11.34 23.70 26.45
C ALA A 394 -10.90 24.48 27.69
N ASP A 395 -11.08 23.90 28.88
CA ASP A 395 -10.78 24.54 30.17
C ASP A 395 -9.29 24.57 30.52
N SER A 396 -8.54 23.53 30.14
CA SER A 396 -7.18 23.28 30.61
C SER A 396 -6.16 23.21 29.50
N LEU A 397 -6.61 23.18 28.24
CA LEU A 397 -5.80 22.99 27.03
C LEU A 397 -4.91 21.74 27.06
N LYS A 398 -5.19 20.81 27.97
CA LYS A 398 -4.48 19.53 28.08
C LYS A 398 -5.06 18.52 27.08
N PRO A 399 -4.22 17.67 26.47
CA PRO A 399 -4.67 16.69 25.50
C PRO A 399 -5.64 15.69 26.15
N ILE A 400 -6.69 15.34 25.40
CA ILE A 400 -7.59 14.26 25.79
C ILE A 400 -6.90 12.92 25.60
N CYS A 401 -7.15 11.95 26.49
CA CYS A 401 -6.73 10.57 26.25
C CYS A 401 -7.74 9.88 25.32
N ILE A 402 -7.34 9.61 24.07
CA ILE A 402 -8.21 9.02 23.05
C ILE A 402 -8.60 7.57 23.43
N ASP A 403 -7.65 6.80 23.96
CA ASP A 403 -7.93 5.43 24.42
C ASP A 403 -8.97 5.42 25.54
N TYR A 404 -8.85 6.37 26.49
CA TYR A 404 -9.83 6.55 27.55
C TYR A 404 -11.22 6.90 27.01
N GLN A 405 -11.32 7.72 25.94
CA GLN A 405 -12.61 8.07 25.34
C GLN A 405 -13.32 6.90 24.68
N LEU A 406 -12.57 5.97 24.10
CA LEU A 406 -13.12 4.95 23.20
C LEU A 406 -13.33 3.60 23.86
N LYS A 407 -12.32 3.10 24.58
CA LYS A 407 -12.27 1.74 25.10
C LYS A 407 -11.94 1.66 26.59
N GLY A 408 -11.68 2.81 27.23
CA GLY A 408 -11.15 2.89 28.60
C GLY A 408 -9.62 2.82 28.61
N CYS A 409 -9.02 3.47 29.61
CA CYS A 409 -7.57 3.52 29.80
C CYS A 409 -7.25 3.41 31.30
N SER A 410 -6.19 2.69 31.66
CA SER A 410 -5.74 2.55 33.05
C SER A 410 -5.43 3.91 33.69
N THR A 411 -5.71 4.09 34.97
CA THR A 411 -5.52 5.37 35.70
C THR A 411 -4.14 6.00 35.54
N THR A 412 -3.09 5.20 35.31
CA THR A 412 -1.76 5.64 34.86
C THR A 412 -1.70 5.72 33.33
N CYS A 413 -2.07 6.88 32.78
CA CYS A 413 -1.97 7.15 31.36
C CYS A 413 -0.51 7.38 30.93
N ARG A 414 0.05 6.50 30.09
CA ARG A 414 1.44 6.63 29.59
C ARG A 414 1.67 7.90 28.75
N SER A 415 0.61 8.52 28.22
CA SER A 415 0.70 9.71 27.37
C SER A 415 0.60 11.04 28.13
N GLY A 416 0.41 11.01 29.46
CA GLY A 416 0.20 12.23 30.26
C GLY A 416 -1.11 12.96 29.93
N ALA A 417 -2.01 12.32 29.18
CA ALA A 417 -3.29 12.89 28.76
C ALA A 417 -4.37 12.75 29.84
N VAL A 418 -5.36 13.64 29.82
CA VAL A 418 -6.35 13.76 30.90
C VAL A 418 -7.50 12.76 30.71
N HIS A 419 -7.87 12.07 31.80
CA HIS A 419 -8.95 11.08 31.87
C HIS A 419 -10.26 11.72 32.34
N ARG A 420 -10.88 12.49 31.45
CA ARG A 420 -12.23 13.04 31.61
C ARG A 420 -13.01 12.75 30.35
N CYS A 421 -14.34 12.66 30.41
CA CYS A 421 -15.17 12.45 29.25
C CYS A 421 -15.18 13.71 28.37
N ALA A 422 -14.88 13.58 27.08
CA ALA A 422 -14.90 14.71 26.15
C ALA A 422 -16.33 15.27 25.91
N ASN A 423 -17.36 14.48 26.24
CA ASN A 423 -18.76 14.80 25.94
C ASN A 423 -19.46 15.55 27.08
N CYS A 424 -19.09 15.30 28.33
CA CYS A 424 -19.72 15.91 29.52
C CYS A 424 -18.72 16.52 30.50
N GLY A 425 -17.40 16.38 30.25
CA GLY A 425 -16.34 16.93 31.10
C GLY A 425 -16.10 16.18 32.41
N VAL A 426 -16.86 15.12 32.72
CA VAL A 426 -16.77 14.39 34.01
C VAL A 426 -15.76 13.22 33.92
N GLY A 427 -15.07 12.93 35.02
CA GLY A 427 -14.23 11.72 35.15
C GLY A 427 -15.05 10.43 35.34
N GLY A 428 -14.38 9.28 35.28
CA GLY A 428 -14.98 7.97 35.60
C GLY A 428 -15.59 7.20 34.42
N HIS A 429 -15.86 7.87 33.29
CA HIS A 429 -16.25 7.21 32.04
C HIS A 429 -15.62 7.89 30.81
N GLY A 430 -15.55 7.16 29.70
CA GLY A 430 -15.16 7.67 28.39
C GLY A 430 -16.35 8.09 27.54
N ALA A 431 -16.11 8.84 26.46
CA ALA A 431 -17.14 9.30 25.53
C ALA A 431 -18.03 8.19 24.94
N SER A 432 -17.50 6.98 24.71
CA SER A 432 -18.26 5.83 24.19
C SER A 432 -19.33 5.31 25.16
N SER A 433 -19.13 5.55 26.45
CA SER A 433 -20.03 5.19 27.55
C SER A 433 -20.82 6.38 28.12
N CYS A 434 -20.73 7.55 27.48
CA CYS A 434 -21.41 8.75 27.95
C CYS A 434 -22.90 8.72 27.60
N SER A 435 -23.77 8.77 28.62
CA SER A 435 -25.23 8.74 28.46
C SER A 435 -25.87 10.11 28.18
N VAL A 436 -25.05 11.16 28.01
CA VAL A 436 -25.47 12.58 27.86
C VAL A 436 -25.73 12.96 26.40
#